data_AF-A0A1F9NII4-F1
#
_entry.id   AF-A0A1F9NII4-F1
#
_cell.length_a   1.000
_cell.length_b   1.000
_cell.length_c   1.000
_cell.angle_alpha   90.00
_cell.angle_beta   90.00
_cell.angle_gamma   90.00
#
_symmetry.space_group_name_H-M   'P 1'
#
loop_
_entity.id
_entity.type
_entity.pdbx_description
1 polymer ?
#
loop_
_entity_poly.entity_id
_entity_poly.type
_entity_poly.pdbx_seq_one_letter_code
_entity_poly.pdbx_strand_id
1 'polypeptide(L)'
;MKFIFEWQTNKFDDVQKNELEREITQKVSAHLTQVVQSESEETLIFSLSECKTKGCLLKGEACCITKNGQKRETIKIKVDRGFLIHCENNSWFQPRSPSRNQ
;
A
#
# COMPACT_ATOMS: atom_id res chain seq x y z
N MET A 1 9.70 5.61 -6.78
CA MET A 1 8.29 5.22 -6.61
C MET A 1 7.56 6.30 -5.83
N LYS A 2 6.36 6.71 -6.26
CA LYS A 2 5.54 7.74 -5.61
C LYS A 2 4.40 7.10 -4.82
N PHE A 3 4.02 7.68 -3.68
CA PHE A 3 2.87 7.25 -2.87
C PHE A 3 1.75 8.30 -2.96
N ILE A 4 0.50 7.84 -3.08
CA ILE A 4 -0.70 8.68 -3.07
C ILE A 4 -1.69 8.05 -2.10
N PHE A 5 -2.31 8.86 -1.23
CA PHE A 5 -3.30 8.42 -0.27
C PHE A 5 -4.65 9.08 -0.54
N GLU A 6 -5.69 8.27 -0.60
CA GLU A 6 -7.08 8.68 -0.77
C GLU A 6 -7.87 8.27 0.48
N TRP A 7 -8.28 9.27 1.26
CA TRP A 7 -8.99 9.05 2.52
C TRP A 7 -10.49 9.14 2.34
N GLN A 8 -11.20 8.07 2.68
CA GLN A 8 -12.65 7.97 2.73
C GLN A 8 -13.11 7.84 4.19
N THR A 9 -12.75 8.83 5.00
CA THR A 9 -13.03 8.87 6.44
C THR A 9 -13.19 10.31 6.92
N ASN A 10 -14.12 10.52 7.86
CA ASN A 10 -14.35 11.81 8.53
C ASN A 10 -13.89 11.79 10.00
N LYS A 11 -13.39 10.64 10.49
CA LYS A 11 -13.00 10.46 11.90
C LYS A 11 -11.54 10.77 12.20
N PHE A 12 -10.71 10.81 11.15
CA PHE A 12 -9.30 11.10 11.29
C PHE A 12 -9.05 12.55 10.89
N ASP A 13 -8.41 13.30 11.77
CA ASP A 13 -7.91 14.62 11.44
C ASP A 13 -6.64 14.54 10.59
N ASP A 14 -6.16 15.68 10.11
CA ASP A 14 -5.01 15.74 9.22
C ASP A 14 -3.71 15.31 9.92
N VAL A 15 -3.59 15.49 11.24
CA VAL A 15 -2.42 15.05 12.00
C VAL A 15 -2.36 13.52 12.01
N GLN A 16 -3.47 12.87 12.35
CA GLN A 16 -3.58 11.41 12.37
C GLN A 16 -3.38 10.81 10.98
N LYS A 17 -3.94 11.44 9.92
CA LYS A 17 -3.71 11.03 8.53
C LYS A 17 -2.23 11.10 8.19
N ASN A 18 -1.56 12.22 8.46
CA ASN A 18 -0.14 12.40 8.17
C ASN A 18 0.75 11.37 8.89
N GLU A 19 0.44 11.06 10.15
CA GLU A 19 1.15 10.00 10.90
C GLU A 19 0.97 8.63 10.23
N LEU A 20 -0.26 8.29 9.84
CA LEU A 20 -0.57 7.03 9.16
C LEU A 20 0.10 6.94 7.78
N GLU A 21 0.06 8.01 6.99
CA GLU A 21 0.72 8.07 5.69
C GLU A 21 2.23 7.86 5.84
N ARG A 22 2.85 8.49 6.84
CA ARG A 22 4.29 8.32 7.12
C ARG A 22 4.61 6.87 7.48
N GLU A 23 3.85 6.27 8.38
CA GLU A 23 4.09 4.88 8.81
C GLU A 23 3.88 3.87 7.68
N ILE A 24 2.80 4.02 6.90
CA ILE A 24 2.54 3.17 5.73
C ILE A 24 3.70 3.33 4.74
N THR A 25 4.07 4.55 4.38
CA THR A 25 5.17 4.82 3.44
C THR A 25 6.47 4.20 3.91
N GLN A 26 6.82 4.32 5.19
CA GLN A 26 8.05 3.74 5.76
C GLN A 26 8.04 2.21 5.67
N LYS A 27 6.97 1.55 6.13
CA LYS A 27 6.88 0.08 6.11
C LYS A 27 6.88 -0.47 4.68
N VAL A 28 6.11 0.15 3.79
CA VAL A 28 6.05 -0.27 2.38
C VAL A 28 7.38 -0.03 1.67
N SER A 29 8.03 1.12 1.87
CA SER A 29 9.32 1.43 1.26
C SER A 29 10.43 0.50 1.75
N ALA A 30 10.47 0.18 3.04
CA ALA A 30 11.45 -0.75 3.61
C ALA A 30 11.34 -2.14 2.98
N HIS A 31 10.12 -2.65 2.82
CA HIS A 31 9.92 -3.95 2.19
C HIS A 31 10.18 -3.90 0.68
N LEU A 32 9.75 -2.85 -0.01
CA LEU A 32 10.07 -2.61 -1.41
C LEU A 32 11.55 -2.64 -1.71
N THR A 33 12.35 -1.98 -0.87
CA THR A 33 13.81 -1.91 -1.02
C THR A 33 14.44 -3.30 -0.90
N GLN A 34 13.88 -4.18 -0.08
CA GLN A 34 14.35 -5.57 0.07
C GLN A 34 14.02 -6.44 -1.14
N VAL A 35 12.91 -6.18 -1.82
CA VAL A 35 12.40 -7.06 -2.88
C VAL A 35 12.67 -6.54 -4.29
N VAL A 36 12.65 -5.22 -4.47
CA VAL A 36 12.83 -4.54 -5.76
C VAL A 36 14.15 -3.76 -5.70
N GLN A 37 15.21 -4.34 -6.28
CA GLN A 37 16.55 -3.73 -6.33
C GLN A 37 16.67 -2.55 -7.32
N SER A 38 15.56 -2.07 -7.91
CA SER A 38 15.59 -1.03 -8.94
C SER A 38 14.71 0.16 -8.57
N GLU A 39 15.14 1.35 -9.01
CA GLU A 39 14.33 2.56 -8.98
C GLU A 39 13.11 2.37 -9.87
N SER A 40 11.96 2.03 -9.25
CA SER A 40 10.70 1.95 -9.97
C SER A 40 10.06 3.34 -10.06
N GLU A 41 9.71 3.75 -11.27
CA GLU A 41 8.97 4.99 -11.55
C GLU A 41 7.44 4.81 -11.43
N GLU A 42 7.00 3.74 -10.77
CA GLU A 42 5.61 3.46 -10.50
C GLU A 42 5.05 4.36 -9.38
N THR A 43 3.72 4.48 -9.35
CA THR A 43 2.96 5.18 -8.32
C THR A 43 2.07 4.19 -7.58
N LEU A 44 2.17 4.13 -6.26
CA LEU A 44 1.26 3.36 -5.41
C LEU A 44 0.15 4.26 -4.87
N ILE A 45 -1.09 3.92 -5.16
CA ILE A 45 -2.28 4.62 -4.66
C ILE A 45 -2.93 3.76 -3.59
N PHE A 46 -3.13 4.34 -2.40
CA PHE A 46 -3.77 3.73 -1.25
C PHE A 46 -5.14 4.38 -1.03
N SER A 47 -6.22 3.65 -1.24
CA SER A 47 -7.59 4.10 -0.96
C SER A 47 -8.03 3.53 0.39
N LEU A 48 -8.09 4.36 1.43
CA LEU A 48 -8.31 3.96 2.83
C LEU A 48 -9.67 4.43 3.33
N SER A 49 -10.39 3.55 4.02
CA SER A 49 -11.73 3.80 4.55
C SER A 49 -11.86 3.26 5.99
N GLU A 50 -12.84 3.77 6.73
CA GLU A 50 -13.10 3.31 8.09
C GLU A 50 -13.49 1.83 8.13
N CYS A 51 -12.91 1.12 9.10
CA CYS A 51 -13.26 -0.26 9.36
C CYS A 51 -14.25 -0.33 10.53
N LYS A 52 -15.44 -0.90 10.30
CA LYS A 52 -16.47 -1.08 11.34
C LYS A 52 -16.23 -2.33 12.21
N THR A 53 -15.16 -3.08 11.96
CA THR A 53 -14.90 -4.37 12.62
C THR A 53 -14.09 -4.16 13.89
N LYS A 54 -14.44 -4.86 14.97
CA LYS A 54 -13.70 -4.81 16.25
C LYS A 54 -12.23 -5.17 16.01
N GLY A 55 -11.30 -4.35 16.51
CA GLY A 55 -9.86 -4.54 16.35
C GLY A 55 -9.29 -4.04 15.02
N CYS A 56 -10.09 -3.45 14.15
CA CYS A 56 -9.67 -2.89 12.86
C CYS A 56 -9.94 -1.37 12.86
N LEU A 57 -8.93 -0.56 12.56
CA LEU A 57 -9.08 0.89 12.44
C LEU A 57 -9.47 1.27 11.01
N LEU A 58 -8.68 0.82 10.03
CA LEU A 58 -8.86 1.14 8.63
C LEU A 58 -8.84 -0.11 7.77
N LYS A 59 -9.58 -0.06 6.68
CA LYS A 59 -9.51 -1.01 5.58
C LYS A 59 -9.36 -0.24 4.29
N GLY A 60 -8.65 -0.80 3.34
CA GLY A 60 -8.45 -0.11 2.09
C GLY A 60 -7.90 -1.02 1.02
N GLU A 61 -7.59 -0.41 -0.09
CA GLU A 61 -6.96 -1.07 -1.21
C GLU A 61 -5.73 -0.30 -1.64
N ALA A 62 -4.66 -0.98 -2.03
CA ALA A 62 -3.56 -0.35 -2.74
C ALA A 62 -3.44 -0.90 -4.15
N CYS A 63 -3.12 -0.02 -5.08
CA CYS A 63 -2.83 -0.39 -6.46
C CYS A 63 -1.56 0.30 -6.95
N CYS A 64 -0.85 -0.37 -7.84
CA CYS A 64 0.33 0.16 -8.48
C CYS A 64 -0.05 0.67 -9.88
N ILE A 65 0.33 1.89 -10.23
CA ILE A 65 0.12 2.47 -11.56
C ILE A 65 1.48 2.71 -12.19
N THR A 66 1.70 2.14 -13.37
CA THR A 66 2.91 2.39 -14.16
C THR A 66 2.84 3.76 -14.83
N LYS A 67 3.98 4.28 -15.31
CA LYS A 67 4.03 5.53 -16.09
C LYS A 67 3.07 5.60 -17.28
N ASN A 68 2.70 4.44 -17.82
CA ASN A 68 1.78 4.34 -18.97
C ASN A 68 0.31 4.36 -18.55
N GLY A 69 0.02 4.63 -17.26
CA GLY A 69 -1.33 4.64 -16.70
C GLY A 69 -1.94 3.25 -16.47
N GLN A 70 -1.18 2.18 -16.65
CA GLN A 70 -1.69 0.83 -16.42
C GLN A 70 -1.74 0.52 -14.93
N LYS A 71 -2.95 0.28 -14.42
CA LYS A 71 -3.20 -0.22 -13.07
C LYS A 71 -2.80 -1.69 -13.00
N ARG A 72 -1.73 -1.97 -12.24
CA ARG A 72 -1.36 -3.31 -11.78
C ARG A 72 -2.19 -3.67 -10.54
N GLU A 73 -2.15 -4.95 -10.19
CA GLU A 73 -2.98 -5.62 -9.19
C GLU A 73 -3.37 -4.76 -7.97
N THR A 74 -4.60 -4.98 -7.50
CA THR A 74 -5.14 -4.31 -6.32
C THR A 74 -5.07 -5.25 -5.13
N ILE A 75 -4.45 -4.79 -4.04
CA ILE A 75 -4.35 -5.54 -2.78
C ILE A 75 -5.25 -4.91 -1.73
N LYS A 76 -5.81 -5.74 -0.85
CA LYS A 76 -6.55 -5.26 0.31
C LYS A 76 -5.60 -5.05 1.47
N ILE A 77 -5.72 -3.88 2.09
CA ILE A 77 -4.96 -3.44 3.25
C ILE A 77 -5.90 -3.33 4.44
N LYS A 78 -5.42 -3.75 5.60
CA LYS A 78 -6.10 -3.57 6.87
C LYS A 78 -5.12 -3.00 7.89
N VAL A 79 -5.49 -1.91 8.55
CA VAL A 79 -4.71 -1.30 9.63
C VAL A 79 -5.46 -1.57 10.94
N ASP A 80 -4.81 -2.25 11.88
CA ASP A 80 -5.38 -2.49 13.20
C ASP A 80 -5.01 -1.40 14.22
N ARG A 81 -5.50 -1.53 15.45
CA ARG A 81 -5.26 -0.58 16.56
C ARG A 81 -3.81 -0.53 17.04
N GLY A 82 -2.97 -1.47 16.64
CA GLY A 82 -1.52 -1.46 16.88
C GLY A 82 -0.73 -0.94 15.68
N PHE A 83 -1.39 -0.33 14.69
CA PHE A 83 -0.78 0.13 13.45
C PHE A 83 -0.07 -0.98 12.67
N LEU A 84 -0.52 -2.23 12.87
CA LEU A 84 -0.06 -3.35 12.07
C LEU A 84 -0.81 -3.31 10.74
N ILE A 85 -0.04 -3.19 9.66
CA ILE A 85 -0.55 -3.19 8.29
C ILE A 85 -0.59 -4.66 7.87
N HIS A 86 -1.79 -5.19 7.68
CA HIS A 86 -2.01 -6.53 7.13
C HIS A 86 -2.38 -6.40 5.66
N CYS A 87 -1.67 -7.13 4.81
CA CYS A 87 -1.98 -7.28 3.39
C CYS A 87 -2.62 -8.65 3.19
N GLU A 88 -3.83 -8.73 2.62
CA GLU A 88 -4.50 -10.03 2.40
C GLU A 88 -3.81 -10.89 1.31
N ASN A 89 -2.89 -10.32 0.52
CA ASN A 89 -2.05 -11.04 -0.46
C ASN A 89 -0.57 -10.67 -0.30
N ASN A 90 0.27 -11.68 -0.05
CA ASN A 90 1.74 -11.57 0.12
C ASN A 90 2.51 -11.48 -1.21
N SER A 91 1.85 -11.55 -2.37
CA SER A 91 2.47 -11.45 -3.70
C SER A 91 2.98 -10.04 -4.07
N TRP A 92 3.15 -9.22 -3.04
CA TRP A 92 3.39 -7.78 -3.00
C TRP A 92 4.38 -7.30 -4.05
N PHE A 93 5.48 -8.04 -4.24
CA PHE A 93 6.60 -7.61 -5.06
C PHE A 93 7.35 -8.78 -5.63
N GLN A 94 6.73 -9.87 -6.06
CA GLN A 94 7.55 -10.83 -6.80
C GLN A 94 8.12 -10.08 -8.02
N PRO A 95 9.45 -9.83 -8.11
CA PRO A 95 10.02 -9.44 -9.38
C PRO A 95 9.55 -10.54 -10.31
N ARG A 96 8.99 -10.19 -11.47
CA ARG A 96 8.71 -11.21 -12.47
C ARG A 96 10.00 -12.02 -12.56
N SER A 97 9.97 -13.28 -12.14
CA SER A 97 11.04 -14.19 -12.54
C SER A 97 11.12 -13.98 -14.04
N PRO A 98 12.29 -13.59 -14.60
CA PRO A 98 12.39 -13.46 -16.04
C PRO A 98 11.84 -14.76 -16.57
N SER A 99 10.78 -14.67 -17.36
CA SER A 99 10.21 -15.81 -18.03
C SER A 99 11.38 -16.49 -18.72
N ARG A 100 11.89 -17.57 -18.12
CA ARG A 100 12.77 -18.50 -18.81
C ARG A 100 11.89 -19.01 -19.92
N ASN A 101 12.02 -18.41 -21.09
CA ASN A 101 11.78 -19.11 -22.33
C ASN A 101 12.67 -20.36 -22.24
N GLN A 102 12.07 -21.49 -21.88
CA GLN A 102 12.49 -22.82 -22.25
C GLN A 102 11.24 -23.61 -22.60
#